data_AF-A0A329T8K4-F1
#
_entry.id   AF-A0A329T8K4-F1
#
_cell.length_a   1.000
_cell.length_b   1.000
_cell.length_c   1.000
_cell.angle_alpha   90.00
_cell.angle_beta   90.00
_cell.angle_gamma   90.00
#
_symmetry.space_group_name_H-M   'P 1'
#
loop_
_entity.id
_entity.type
_entity.pdbx_description
1 polymer ?
#
loop_
_entity_poly.entity_id
_entity_poly.type
_entity_poly.pdbx_seq_one_letter_code
_entity_poly.pdbx_strand_id
1 'polypeptide(L)'
;MNPRTALTFARAAVRSVQYLLTGRVRFPGDRIGHVLETPDGDSFVVYRETELDRPDGDAVDDGVILVFEVDVPNRAKGVALREVLFDPFANVATPFFTGMPGFRRKLWLAGDRPGEFLELYEWATAEDAELFADVLGSLLEPFAFAGRASFEVVADDSIDEYVATRATTWRDGRTDLDPEAGSDVDGDEPRRSRTWRAVGGGLLFLALVVVVVYLAVRRADERDR
;
A
#
# COMPACT_ATOMS: atom_id res chain seq x y z
N MET A 1 -7.63 4.44 -18.62
CA MET A 1 -6.93 3.14 -18.74
C MET A 1 -7.03 2.57 -20.17
N ASN A 2 -5.91 2.19 -20.77
CA ASN A 2 -5.88 1.55 -22.10
C ASN A 2 -6.19 0.02 -22.01
N PRO A 3 -6.50 -0.67 -23.13
CA PRO A 3 -6.87 -2.09 -23.10
C PRO A 3 -5.78 -3.04 -22.58
N ARG A 4 -4.50 -2.72 -22.83
CA ARG A 4 -3.36 -3.53 -22.37
C ARG A 4 -3.22 -3.43 -20.85
N THR A 5 -3.25 -2.22 -20.31
CA THR A 5 -3.24 -1.93 -18.86
C THR A 5 -4.43 -2.61 -18.16
N ALA A 6 -5.62 -2.61 -18.79
CA ALA A 6 -6.80 -3.29 -18.26
C ALA A 6 -6.62 -4.81 -18.15
N LEU A 7 -6.05 -5.43 -19.19
CA LEU A 7 -5.79 -6.87 -19.21
C LEU A 7 -4.70 -7.26 -18.21
N THR A 8 -3.64 -6.45 -18.10
CA THR A 8 -2.58 -6.62 -17.09
C THR A 8 -3.18 -6.58 -15.69
N PHE A 9 -3.97 -5.53 -15.39
CA PHE A 9 -4.66 -5.41 -14.11
C PHE A 9 -5.55 -6.61 -13.81
N ALA A 10 -6.37 -7.06 -14.77
CA ALA A 10 -7.26 -8.21 -14.57
C ALA A 10 -6.50 -9.51 -14.28
N ARG A 11 -5.41 -9.78 -15.03
CA ARG A 11 -4.56 -10.95 -14.79
C ARG A 11 -3.86 -10.87 -13.44
N ALA A 12 -3.37 -9.69 -13.08
CA ALA A 12 -2.73 -9.45 -11.79
C ALA A 12 -3.71 -9.66 -10.63
N ALA A 13 -4.94 -9.17 -10.74
CA ALA A 13 -5.99 -9.39 -9.75
C ALA A 13 -6.27 -10.90 -9.54
N VAL A 14 -6.41 -11.68 -10.62
CA VAL A 14 -6.62 -13.14 -10.53
C VAL A 14 -5.43 -13.83 -9.86
N ARG A 15 -4.19 -13.50 -10.27
CA ARG A 15 -2.98 -14.07 -9.66
C ARG A 15 -2.85 -13.70 -8.19
N SER A 16 -3.22 -12.49 -7.82
CA SER A 16 -3.18 -12.02 -6.43
C SER A 16 -4.12 -12.81 -5.54
N VAL A 17 -5.35 -13.07 -6.02
CA VAL A 17 -6.30 -13.95 -5.33
C VAL A 17 -5.73 -15.35 -5.21
N GLN A 18 -5.12 -15.88 -6.28
CA GLN A 18 -4.46 -17.18 -6.24
C GLN A 18 -3.34 -17.21 -5.19
N TYR A 19 -2.43 -16.22 -5.17
CA TYR A 19 -1.32 -16.17 -4.21
C TYR A 19 -1.81 -16.05 -2.78
N LEU A 20 -2.86 -15.26 -2.54
CA LEU A 20 -3.48 -15.17 -1.22
C LEU A 20 -4.05 -16.52 -0.78
N LEU A 21 -4.82 -17.19 -1.67
CA LEU A 21 -5.44 -18.49 -1.37
C LEU A 21 -4.41 -19.62 -1.19
N THR A 22 -3.27 -19.55 -1.87
CA THR A 22 -2.18 -20.52 -1.71
C THR A 22 -1.19 -20.14 -0.60
N GLY A 23 -1.47 -19.08 0.18
CA GLY A 23 -0.61 -18.67 1.29
C GLY A 23 0.75 -18.10 0.89
N ARG A 24 0.91 -17.65 -0.37
CA ARG A 24 2.15 -17.06 -0.88
C ARG A 24 2.31 -15.58 -0.53
N VAL A 25 1.26 -14.93 -0.02
CA VAL A 25 1.36 -13.55 0.47
C VAL A 25 1.65 -13.59 1.97
N ARG A 26 2.81 -13.06 2.37
CA ARG A 26 3.25 -12.91 3.75
C ARG A 26 3.00 -11.47 4.22
N PHE A 27 2.74 -11.32 5.52
CA PHE A 27 2.56 -10.02 6.18
C PHE A 27 3.53 -9.95 7.37
N PRO A 28 4.82 -9.69 7.11
CA PRO A 28 5.82 -9.61 8.16
C PRO A 28 5.54 -8.41 9.08
N GLY A 29 5.97 -8.52 10.34
CA GLY A 29 5.61 -7.58 11.41
C GLY A 29 6.81 -6.97 12.15
N ASP A 30 8.02 -7.30 11.71
CA ASP A 30 9.30 -6.85 12.28
C ASP A 30 9.47 -5.33 12.14
N ARG A 31 9.11 -4.76 10.98
CA ARG A 31 9.24 -3.31 10.74
C ARG A 31 8.04 -2.48 11.19
N ILE A 32 6.93 -3.09 11.59
CA ILE A 32 5.75 -2.33 12.00
C ILE A 32 6.06 -1.47 13.23
N GLY A 33 5.83 -0.16 13.11
CA GLY A 33 6.15 0.85 14.11
C GLY A 33 7.50 1.53 13.92
N HIS A 34 8.36 1.05 13.01
CA HIS A 34 9.58 1.77 12.66
C HIS A 34 9.24 3.07 11.95
N VAL A 35 10.04 4.10 12.23
CA VAL A 35 9.92 5.42 11.62
C VAL A 35 11.02 5.56 10.59
N LEU A 36 10.64 5.95 9.38
CA LEU A 36 11.54 6.34 8.30
C LEU A 36 11.65 7.86 8.30
N GLU A 37 12.85 8.39 8.52
CA GLU A 37 13.11 9.83 8.48
C GLU A 37 13.84 10.21 7.20
N THR A 38 13.25 11.11 6.41
CA THR A 38 13.87 11.63 5.19
C THR A 38 14.90 12.73 5.51
N PRO A 39 15.86 13.00 4.61
CA PRO A 39 16.82 14.10 4.79
C PRO A 39 16.16 15.48 4.90
N ASP A 40 14.96 15.64 4.33
CA ASP A 40 14.17 16.87 4.38
C ASP A 40 13.45 17.06 5.74
N GLY A 41 13.53 16.07 6.63
CA GLY A 41 12.95 16.10 7.97
C GLY A 41 11.55 15.51 8.07
N ASP A 42 11.02 14.92 6.99
CA ASP A 42 9.72 14.25 7.02
C ASP A 42 9.84 12.88 7.69
N SER A 43 8.84 12.52 8.48
CA SER A 43 8.79 11.27 9.22
C SER A 43 7.61 10.41 8.78
N PHE A 44 7.86 9.13 8.50
CA PHE A 44 6.84 8.19 8.07
C PHE A 44 6.88 6.91 8.90
N VAL A 45 5.76 6.55 9.52
CA VAL A 45 5.65 5.34 10.34
C VAL A 45 5.21 4.16 9.48
N VAL A 46 5.98 3.08 9.50
CA VAL A 46 5.60 1.80 8.89
C VAL A 46 4.42 1.23 9.67
N TYR A 47 3.27 1.10 9.02
CA TYR A 47 2.09 0.50 9.65
C TYR A 47 1.68 -0.83 9.02
N ARG A 48 2.26 -1.18 7.87
CA ARG A 48 2.01 -2.46 7.20
C ARG A 48 3.14 -2.82 6.26
N GLU A 49 3.39 -4.12 6.17
CA GLU A 49 4.26 -4.72 5.19
C GLU A 49 3.57 -5.90 4.52
N THR A 50 3.76 -6.04 3.20
CA THR A 50 3.28 -7.16 2.39
C THR A 50 4.44 -7.69 1.57
N GLU A 51 4.68 -8.99 1.64
CA GLU A 51 5.77 -9.66 0.93
C GLU A 51 5.21 -10.83 0.14
N LEU A 52 5.71 -11.04 -1.07
CA LEU A 52 5.38 -12.23 -1.87
C LEU A 52 6.45 -13.29 -1.66
N ASP A 53 6.02 -14.45 -1.16
CA ASP A 53 6.84 -15.64 -1.02
C ASP A 53 7.16 -16.22 -2.40
N ARG A 54 8.39 -15.95 -2.87
CA ARG A 54 8.94 -16.58 -4.09
C ARG A 54 9.75 -17.81 -3.71
N PRO A 55 9.70 -18.88 -4.52
CA PRO A 55 10.57 -20.02 -4.33
C PRO A 55 12.03 -19.59 -4.44
N ASP A 56 12.86 -20.06 -3.50
CA ASP A 56 14.30 -19.83 -3.46
C ASP A 56 14.93 -20.21 -4.83
N GLY A 57 15.48 -19.22 -5.52
CA GLY A 57 16.04 -19.37 -6.89
C GLY A 57 15.69 -18.23 -7.84
N ASP A 58 14.74 -17.37 -7.45
CA ASP A 58 14.33 -16.16 -8.17
C ASP A 58 14.95 -14.86 -7.63
N ALA A 59 15.87 -14.99 -6.66
CA ALA A 59 16.67 -13.89 -6.13
C ALA A 59 17.68 -13.47 -7.21
N VAL A 60 17.21 -12.69 -8.16
CA VAL A 60 18.10 -11.85 -8.97
C VAL A 60 18.45 -10.68 -8.05
N ASP A 61 19.73 -10.61 -7.69
CA ASP A 61 20.31 -9.55 -6.84
C ASP A 61 20.12 -8.15 -7.43
N ASP A 62 19.78 -8.03 -8.72
CA ASP A 62 19.42 -6.76 -9.35
C ASP A 62 17.90 -6.52 -9.17
N GLY A 63 17.52 -5.64 -8.25
CA GLY A 63 16.16 -5.20 -8.00
C GLY A 63 15.96 -3.73 -8.36
N VAL A 64 14.73 -3.24 -8.20
CA VAL A 64 14.48 -1.80 -8.19
C VAL A 64 13.49 -1.45 -7.10
N ILE A 65 13.59 -0.22 -6.60
CA ILE A 65 12.60 0.37 -5.70
C ILE A 65 11.70 1.31 -6.50
N LEU A 66 10.40 1.09 -6.38
CA LEU A 66 9.39 2.08 -6.76
C LEU A 66 8.93 2.81 -5.50
N VAL A 67 9.20 4.11 -5.48
CA VAL A 67 8.72 5.05 -4.48
C VAL A 67 7.39 5.62 -4.97
N PHE A 68 6.36 5.49 -4.16
CA PHE A 68 5.05 6.07 -4.42
C PHE A 68 4.63 6.96 -3.27
N GLU A 69 4.38 8.23 -3.59
CA GLU A 69 4.01 9.24 -2.60
C GLU A 69 2.62 9.77 -2.90
N VAL A 70 1.85 9.99 -1.84
CA VAL A 70 0.55 10.64 -1.90
C VAL A 70 0.51 11.77 -0.87
N ASP A 71 0.16 12.96 -1.35
CA ASP A 71 -0.18 14.10 -0.48
C ASP A 71 -1.61 14.56 -0.79
N VAL A 72 -2.46 14.50 0.21
CA VAL A 72 -3.82 15.05 0.21
C VAL A 72 -3.84 16.27 1.14
N PRO A 73 -3.69 17.50 0.60
CA PRO A 73 -3.58 18.72 1.43
C PRO A 73 -4.84 19.01 2.25
N ASN A 74 -6.01 18.57 1.76
CA ASN A 74 -7.26 18.77 2.48
C ASN A 74 -7.35 17.79 3.66
N ARG A 75 -7.20 18.31 4.88
CA ARG A 75 -7.23 17.51 6.12
C ARG A 75 -8.44 16.59 6.25
N ALA A 76 -9.65 17.06 5.92
CA ALA A 76 -10.86 16.24 6.04
C ALA A 76 -10.84 15.05 5.06
N LYS A 77 -10.38 15.29 3.82
CA LYS A 77 -10.18 14.22 2.84
C LYS A 77 -9.04 13.28 3.23
N GLY A 78 -7.96 13.82 3.80
CA GLY A 78 -6.82 13.03 4.30
C GLY A 78 -7.23 12.11 5.44
N VAL A 79 -7.99 12.61 6.43
CA VAL A 79 -8.53 11.77 7.52
C VAL A 79 -9.42 10.66 6.97
N ALA A 80 -10.35 10.99 6.05
CA ALA A 80 -11.20 9.98 5.43
C ALA A 80 -10.39 8.92 4.65
N LEU A 81 -9.35 9.33 3.91
CA LEU A 81 -8.46 8.41 3.22
C LEU A 81 -7.71 7.50 4.20
N ARG A 82 -7.19 8.08 5.29
CA ARG A 82 -6.52 7.34 6.36
C ARG A 82 -7.45 6.32 7.00
N GLU A 83 -8.67 6.69 7.36
CA GLU A 83 -9.66 5.77 7.92
C GLU A 83 -9.95 4.59 6.99
N VAL A 84 -10.05 4.84 5.68
CA VAL A 84 -10.26 3.79 4.68
C VAL A 84 -9.02 2.90 4.53
N LEU A 85 -7.81 3.47 4.43
CA LEU A 85 -6.58 2.70 4.23
C LEU A 85 -6.16 1.90 5.46
N PHE A 86 -6.47 2.39 6.65
CA PHE A 86 -6.23 1.71 7.93
C PHE A 86 -7.39 0.80 8.35
N ASP A 87 -8.50 0.75 7.59
CA ASP A 87 -9.59 -0.19 7.84
C ASP A 87 -9.06 -1.64 7.68
N PRO A 88 -9.27 -2.53 8.66
CA PRO A 88 -8.88 -3.93 8.56
C PRO A 88 -9.37 -4.65 7.29
N PHE A 89 -10.47 -4.19 6.67
CA PHE A 89 -11.00 -4.73 5.41
C PHE A 89 -10.27 -4.20 4.17
N ALA A 90 -9.65 -3.02 4.22
CA ALA A 90 -8.73 -2.57 3.18
C ALA A 90 -7.49 -3.49 3.08
N ASN A 91 -7.21 -4.27 4.13
CA ASN A 91 -6.18 -5.30 4.08
C ASN A 91 -6.47 -6.42 3.08
N VAL A 92 -7.74 -6.74 2.83
CA VAL A 92 -8.19 -7.83 1.94
C VAL A 92 -8.42 -7.34 0.51
N ALA A 93 -8.77 -6.06 0.36
CA ALA A 93 -9.17 -5.47 -0.92
C ALA A 93 -8.00 -5.15 -1.86
N THR A 94 -6.79 -5.01 -1.32
CA THR A 94 -5.65 -4.48 -2.08
C THR A 94 -4.51 -5.48 -2.25
N PRO A 95 -4.69 -6.66 -2.88
CA PRO A 95 -3.55 -7.46 -3.25
C PRO A 95 -3.26 -7.43 -4.74
N PHE A 96 -3.99 -6.69 -5.61
CA PHE A 96 -3.78 -6.81 -7.07
C PHE A 96 -2.32 -6.62 -7.49
N PHE A 97 -1.57 -5.80 -6.75
CA PHE A 97 -0.13 -5.59 -6.94
C PHE A 97 0.68 -6.87 -6.74
N THR A 98 0.28 -7.78 -5.84
CA THR A 98 0.99 -9.05 -5.57
C THR A 98 1.01 -9.99 -6.77
N GLY A 99 0.04 -9.86 -7.67
CA GLY A 99 -0.04 -10.64 -8.91
C GLY A 99 0.57 -9.94 -10.12
N MET A 100 1.07 -8.71 -9.95
CA MET A 100 1.79 -8.01 -11.01
C MET A 100 3.13 -8.69 -11.27
N PRO A 101 3.60 -8.73 -12.53
CA PRO A 101 4.92 -9.26 -12.86
C PRO A 101 6.01 -8.58 -12.03
N GLY A 102 6.94 -9.35 -11.49
CA GLY A 102 8.10 -8.81 -10.77
C GLY A 102 7.86 -8.30 -9.35
N PHE A 103 6.63 -8.28 -8.81
CA PHE A 103 6.38 -7.82 -7.44
C PHE A 103 7.12 -8.68 -6.41
N ARG A 104 7.80 -8.03 -5.45
CA ARG A 104 8.50 -8.70 -4.35
C ARG A 104 7.94 -8.28 -2.99
N ARG A 105 7.90 -6.98 -2.72
CA ARG A 105 7.54 -6.43 -1.40
C ARG A 105 6.86 -5.08 -1.53
N LYS A 106 6.04 -4.74 -0.54
CA LYS A 106 5.44 -3.42 -0.34
C LYS A 106 5.46 -3.04 1.12
N LEU A 107 6.01 -1.87 1.43
CA LEU A 107 5.85 -1.20 2.72
C LEU A 107 4.85 -0.06 2.58
N TRP A 108 4.01 0.07 3.60
CA TRP A 108 3.07 1.17 3.74
C TRP A 108 3.51 2.03 4.91
N LEU A 109 3.80 3.28 4.62
CA LEU A 109 4.24 4.26 5.59
C LEU A 109 3.28 5.44 5.63
N ALA A 110 2.90 5.86 6.83
CA ALA A 110 2.01 7.00 7.04
C ALA A 110 2.81 8.15 7.62
N GLY A 111 2.67 9.32 6.99
CA GLY A 111 3.26 10.55 7.49
C GLY A 111 2.51 11.11 8.70
N ASP A 112 3.07 12.19 9.23
CA ASP A 112 2.50 12.93 10.36
C ASP A 112 1.15 13.55 10.01
N ARG A 113 1.00 14.07 8.77
CA ARG A 113 -0.30 14.56 8.32
C ARG A 113 -1.18 13.37 7.89
N PRO A 114 -2.49 13.40 8.20
CA PRO A 114 -3.40 12.32 7.80
C PRO A 114 -3.45 12.01 6.29
N GLY A 115 -3.08 12.98 5.45
CA GLY A 115 -3.08 12.86 3.99
C GLY A 115 -1.72 12.54 3.38
N GLU A 116 -0.68 12.34 4.18
CA GLU A 116 0.67 11.99 3.72
C GLU A 116 0.87 10.48 3.80
N PHE A 117 1.16 9.89 2.66
CA PHE A 117 1.49 8.48 2.56
C PHE A 117 2.73 8.31 1.69
N LEU A 118 3.61 7.42 2.15
CA LEU A 118 4.75 6.94 1.40
C LEU A 118 4.62 5.44 1.30
N GLU A 119 4.81 4.90 0.11
CA GLU A 119 4.81 3.48 -0.13
C GLU A 119 6.10 3.12 -0.88
N LEU A 120 6.82 2.13 -0.34
CA LEU A 120 8.02 1.61 -0.97
C LEU A 120 7.71 0.21 -1.51
N TYR A 121 8.03 -0.01 -2.79
CA TYR A 121 7.81 -1.29 -3.43
C TYR A 121 9.14 -1.85 -3.95
N GLU A 122 9.38 -3.12 -3.69
CA GLU A 122 10.47 -3.87 -4.31
C GLU A 122 9.94 -4.60 -5.54
N TRP A 123 10.62 -4.39 -6.68
CA TRP A 123 10.33 -5.07 -7.94
C TRP A 123 11.57 -5.78 -8.47
N ALA A 124 11.34 -6.78 -9.32
CA ALA A 124 12.40 -7.51 -9.98
C ALA A 124 13.09 -6.73 -11.09
N THR A 125 12.39 -5.79 -11.74
CA THR A 125 12.95 -4.99 -12.84
C THR A 125 12.32 -3.60 -12.88
N ALA A 126 13.02 -2.64 -13.48
CA ALA A 126 12.47 -1.31 -13.78
C ALA A 126 11.21 -1.38 -14.65
N GLU A 127 11.20 -2.26 -15.66
CA GLU A 127 10.05 -2.42 -16.57
C GLU A 127 8.79 -2.88 -15.81
N ASP A 128 8.94 -3.82 -14.88
CA ASP A 128 7.83 -4.30 -14.04
C ASP A 128 7.29 -3.18 -13.13
N ALA A 129 8.19 -2.39 -12.54
CA ALA A 129 7.85 -1.25 -11.68
C ALA A 129 7.11 -0.15 -12.46
N GLU A 130 7.60 0.21 -13.64
CA GLU A 130 6.98 1.20 -14.54
C GLU A 130 5.60 0.73 -15.01
N LEU A 131 5.45 -0.54 -15.38
CA LEU A 131 4.16 -1.12 -15.74
C LEU A 131 3.15 -1.02 -14.59
N PHE A 132 3.59 -1.24 -13.35
CA PHE A 132 2.73 -1.04 -12.19
C PHE A 132 2.38 0.44 -11.96
N ALA A 133 3.34 1.36 -12.09
CA ALA A 133 3.09 2.79 -11.99
C ALA A 133 2.04 3.26 -13.03
N ASP A 134 2.10 2.75 -14.27
CA ASP A 134 1.11 3.03 -15.31
C ASP A 134 -0.30 2.52 -14.97
N VAL A 135 -0.38 1.30 -14.41
CA VAL A 135 -1.65 0.70 -13.97
C VAL A 135 -2.22 1.49 -12.80
N LEU A 136 -1.42 1.75 -11.76
CA LEU A 136 -1.89 2.46 -10.57
C LEU A 136 -2.22 3.92 -10.90
N GLY A 137 -1.40 4.60 -11.69
CA GLY A 137 -1.69 5.95 -12.19
C GLY A 137 -3.01 6.02 -12.95
N SER A 138 -3.30 5.04 -13.81
CA SER A 138 -4.60 4.94 -14.50
C SER A 138 -5.79 4.74 -13.55
N LEU A 139 -5.59 4.09 -12.40
CA LEU A 139 -6.62 3.89 -11.38
C LEU A 139 -6.81 5.12 -10.49
N LEU A 140 -5.73 5.90 -10.30
CA LEU A 140 -5.72 7.12 -9.49
C LEU A 140 -6.16 8.36 -10.26
N GLU A 141 -6.06 8.37 -11.60
CA GLU A 141 -6.46 9.48 -12.47
C GLU A 141 -7.85 10.07 -12.13
N PRO A 142 -8.91 9.28 -11.86
CA PRO A 142 -10.22 9.83 -11.45
C PRO A 142 -10.20 10.57 -10.11
N PHE A 143 -9.18 10.35 -9.28
CA PHE A 143 -9.00 10.92 -7.95
C PHE A 143 -7.95 12.03 -7.92
N ALA A 144 -7.36 12.42 -9.05
CA ALA A 144 -6.33 13.45 -9.12
C ALA A 144 -6.78 14.82 -8.56
N PHE A 145 -8.08 15.07 -8.46
CA PHE A 145 -8.63 16.28 -7.82
C PHE A 145 -8.49 16.27 -6.28
N ALA A 146 -8.19 15.12 -5.67
CA ALA A 146 -8.12 14.96 -4.22
C ALA A 146 -6.75 15.33 -3.65
N GLY A 147 -5.69 15.19 -4.43
CA GLY A 147 -4.31 15.40 -3.98
C GLY A 147 -3.32 15.12 -5.09
N ARG A 148 -2.04 15.09 -4.71
CA ARG A 148 -0.92 14.73 -5.59
C ARG A 148 -0.53 13.28 -5.35
N ALA A 149 -0.21 12.59 -6.44
CA ALA A 149 0.43 11.29 -6.43
C ALA A 149 1.70 11.35 -7.29
N SER A 150 2.82 10.83 -6.79
CA SER A 150 4.10 10.74 -7.51
C SER A 150 4.63 9.32 -7.53
N PHE A 151 5.33 8.98 -8.61
CA PHE A 151 6.02 7.71 -8.79
C PHE A 151 7.47 7.99 -9.18
N GLU A 152 8.40 7.31 -8.53
CA GLU A 152 9.83 7.35 -8.86
C GLU A 152 10.39 5.93 -8.83
N VAL A 153 11.03 5.50 -9.92
CA VAL A 153 11.75 4.23 -9.98
C VAL A 153 13.23 4.49 -9.75
N VAL A 154 13.80 3.69 -8.86
CA VAL A 154 15.15 3.85 -8.36
C VAL A 154 15.91 2.53 -8.51
N ALA A 155 17.16 2.63 -8.97
CA ALA A 155 18.10 1.52 -9.08
C ALA A 155 18.78 1.21 -7.73
N ASP A 156 17.98 0.84 -6.73
CA ASP A 156 18.44 0.18 -5.50
C ASP A 156 17.79 -1.21 -5.44
N ASP A 157 18.54 -2.21 -4.97
CA ASP A 157 18.13 -3.61 -5.09
C ASP A 157 17.18 -4.05 -3.96
N SER A 158 17.15 -3.29 -2.87
CA SER A 158 16.32 -3.54 -1.70
C SER A 158 15.89 -2.26 -0.99
N ILE A 159 14.85 -2.35 -0.17
CA ILE A 159 14.43 -1.22 0.67
C ILE A 159 15.52 -0.83 1.65
N ASP A 160 16.28 -1.79 2.17
CA ASP A 160 17.39 -1.50 3.08
C ASP A 160 18.49 -0.69 2.39
N GLU A 161 18.81 -1.02 1.14
CA GLU A 161 19.75 -0.24 0.34
C GLU A 161 19.21 1.15 0.01
N TYR A 162 17.95 1.25 -0.42
CA TYR A 162 17.30 2.55 -0.67
C TYR A 162 17.40 3.48 0.53
N VAL A 163 17.15 2.96 1.74
CA VAL A 163 17.25 3.72 2.99
C VAL A 163 18.71 4.13 3.26
N ALA A 164 19.66 3.19 3.13
CA ALA A 164 21.07 3.46 3.35
C ALA A 164 21.65 4.51 2.39
N THR A 165 21.32 4.44 1.10
CA THR A 165 21.86 5.30 0.05
C THR A 165 21.34 6.74 0.13
N ARG A 166 20.10 6.94 0.57
CA ARG A 166 19.46 8.28 0.63
C ARG A 166 19.68 9.04 1.93
N ALA A 167 20.54 8.55 2.81
CA ALA A 167 20.72 9.11 4.16
C ALA A 167 19.40 9.18 4.94
N THR A 168 18.47 8.30 4.62
CA THR A 168 17.22 8.09 5.34
C THR A 168 17.54 7.16 6.51
N THR A 169 16.96 7.38 7.68
CA THR A 169 17.24 6.54 8.86
C THR A 169 16.02 5.85 9.40
N TRP A 170 16.18 4.57 9.73
CA TRP A 170 15.23 3.84 10.56
C TRP A 170 15.42 4.25 12.02
N ARG A 171 14.36 4.77 12.64
CA ARG A 171 14.24 4.87 14.11
C ARG A 171 13.24 3.83 14.59
N ASP A 172 13.59 3.09 15.63
CA ASP A 172 12.64 2.20 16.28
C ASP A 172 11.64 3.02 17.11
N GLY A 173 10.42 3.17 16.59
CA GLY A 173 9.34 3.86 17.28
C GLY A 173 8.81 3.13 18.53
N ARG A 174 9.25 1.89 18.80
CA ARG A 174 8.92 1.18 20.05
C ARG A 174 9.81 1.55 21.23
N THR A 175 11.03 2.05 20.98
CA THR A 175 12.04 2.24 22.03
C THR A 175 11.89 3.59 22.78
N ASP A 176 11.07 4.52 22.28
CA ASP A 176 10.87 5.86 22.88
C ASP A 176 9.60 5.98 23.76
N LEU A 177 8.89 4.88 24.03
CA LEU A 177 7.93 4.84 25.14
C LEU A 177 8.68 4.63 26.44
N ASP A 178 9.16 5.73 27.03
CA ASP A 178 9.73 5.76 28.37
C ASP A 178 8.76 5.07 29.35
N PRO A 179 9.10 3.91 29.96
CA PRO A 179 8.21 3.15 30.83
C PRO A 179 7.89 3.86 32.16
N GLU A 180 8.52 5.02 32.42
CA GLU A 180 8.37 5.79 33.67
C GLU A 180 7.39 6.97 33.58
N ALA A 181 6.74 7.23 32.44
CA ALA A 181 5.66 8.22 32.35
C ALA A 181 4.30 7.65 32.83
N GLY A 182 4.32 7.06 34.03
CA GLY A 182 3.16 6.45 34.67
C GLY A 182 2.90 7.03 36.05
N SER A 183 2.35 8.25 36.14
CA SER A 183 1.41 8.66 37.19
C SER A 183 1.06 10.13 37.01
N ASP A 184 -0.17 10.40 36.56
CA ASP A 184 -1.04 11.48 37.05
C ASP A 184 -2.11 11.79 36.02
N VAL A 185 -3.10 10.90 35.90
CA VAL A 185 -4.46 11.31 35.55
C VAL A 185 -5.42 10.52 36.42
N ASP A 186 -5.90 11.20 37.46
CA ASP A 186 -6.99 10.79 38.34
C ASP A 186 -8.32 10.71 37.56
N GLY A 187 -9.21 9.89 38.09
CA GLY A 187 -10.25 9.17 37.37
C GLY A 187 -11.42 9.98 36.80
N ASP A 188 -12.04 9.41 35.77
CA ASP A 188 -13.48 9.20 35.76
C ASP A 188 -13.82 7.95 34.92
N GLU A 189 -14.42 6.95 35.55
CA GLU A 189 -14.84 5.69 34.94
C GLU A 189 -16.39 5.72 34.70
N PRO A 190 -17.01 4.68 34.13
CA PRO A 190 -17.30 4.49 32.72
C PRO A 190 -18.77 4.80 32.35
N ARG A 191 -19.03 5.22 31.09
CA ARG A 191 -20.40 5.15 30.49
C ARG A 191 -20.44 4.29 29.23
N ARG A 192 -20.87 3.05 29.48
CA ARG A 192 -21.54 2.09 28.61
C ARG A 192 -22.20 2.65 27.34
N SER A 193 -21.91 1.93 26.26
CA SER A 193 -22.79 1.53 25.14
C SER A 193 -23.44 2.62 24.28
N ARG A 194 -23.00 2.68 23.02
CA ARG A 194 -23.92 2.91 21.89
C ARG A 194 -23.41 2.24 20.60
N THR A 195 -24.02 1.09 20.34
CA THR A 195 -24.42 0.56 19.02
C THR A 195 -23.41 0.60 17.89
N TRP A 196 -22.86 -0.59 17.63
CA TRP A 196 -22.42 -1.03 16.32
C TRP A 196 -23.49 -0.74 15.25
N ARG A 197 -23.11 0.01 14.22
CA ARG A 197 -23.66 -0.13 12.87
C ARG A 197 -22.50 -0.46 11.95
N ALA A 198 -22.40 -1.75 11.67
CA ALA A 198 -21.43 -2.33 10.79
C ALA A 198 -21.80 -2.12 9.31
N VAL A 199 -20.77 -2.31 8.49
CA VAL A 199 -20.82 -2.78 7.09
C VAL A 199 -21.25 -1.75 6.05
N GLY A 200 -20.28 -1.25 5.28
CA GLY A 200 -20.56 -0.56 4.03
C GLY A 200 -19.34 -0.41 3.13
N GLY A 201 -18.24 0.16 3.65
CA GLY A 201 -17.10 0.60 2.83
C GLY A 201 -16.32 -0.52 2.13
N GLY A 202 -15.82 -1.51 2.88
CA GLY A 202 -14.98 -2.57 2.33
C GLY A 202 -15.69 -3.50 1.33
N LEU A 203 -16.98 -3.78 1.57
CA LEU A 203 -17.83 -4.54 0.64
C LEU A 203 -18.14 -3.75 -0.63
N LEU A 204 -18.30 -2.42 -0.54
CA LEU A 204 -18.49 -1.57 -1.70
C LEU A 204 -17.24 -1.54 -2.59
N PHE A 205 -16.05 -1.50 -2.00
CA PHE A 205 -14.80 -1.47 -2.75
C PHE A 205 -14.48 -2.83 -3.38
N LEU A 206 -14.67 -3.94 -2.67
CA LEU A 206 -14.54 -5.28 -3.25
C LEU A 206 -15.59 -5.49 -4.36
N ALA A 207 -16.84 -5.07 -4.14
CA ALA A 207 -17.87 -5.07 -5.17
C ALA A 207 -17.50 -4.17 -6.35
N LEU A 208 -16.85 -3.02 -6.13
CA LEU A 208 -16.36 -2.15 -7.18
C LEU A 208 -15.27 -2.85 -8.00
N VAL A 209 -14.30 -3.50 -7.37
CA VAL A 209 -13.27 -4.29 -8.06
C VAL A 209 -13.89 -5.42 -8.87
N VAL A 210 -14.82 -6.18 -8.28
CA VAL A 210 -15.53 -7.27 -8.97
C VAL A 210 -16.39 -6.74 -10.13
N VAL A 211 -17.08 -5.61 -9.95
CA VAL A 211 -17.92 -4.98 -10.99
C VAL A 211 -17.05 -4.40 -12.10
N VAL A 212 -15.91 -3.78 -11.78
CA VAL A 212 -14.97 -3.25 -12.78
C VAL A 212 -14.36 -4.40 -13.58
N VAL A 213 -13.95 -5.49 -12.93
CA VAL A 213 -13.46 -6.70 -13.61
C VAL A 213 -14.55 -7.31 -14.48
N TYR A 214 -15.78 -7.45 -13.97
CA TYR A 214 -16.92 -7.99 -14.72
C TYR A 214 -17.26 -7.13 -15.96
N LEU A 215 -17.31 -5.81 -15.80
CA LEU A 215 -17.60 -4.89 -16.90
C LEU A 215 -16.48 -4.86 -17.94
N ALA A 216 -15.21 -4.95 -17.52
CA ALA A 216 -14.07 -5.02 -18.43
C ALA A 216 -14.09 -6.31 -19.27
N VAL A 217 -14.37 -7.46 -18.65
CA VAL A 217 -14.48 -8.76 -19.34
C VAL A 217 -15.66 -8.75 -20.31
N ARG A 218 -16.83 -8.28 -19.89
CA ARG A 218 -18.02 -8.22 -20.74
C ARG A 218 -17.82 -7.32 -21.97
N ARG A 219 -17.14 -6.19 -21.80
CA ARG A 219 -16.90 -5.24 -22.89
C ARG A 219 -15.87 -5.73 -23.91
N ALA A 220 -14.99 -6.66 -23.52
CA ALA A 220 -14.09 -7.35 -24.43
C ALA A 220 -14.85 -8.39 -25.28
N ASP A 221 -15.77 -9.14 -24.67
CA ASP A 221 -16.62 -10.14 -25.35
C ASP A 221 -17.60 -9.51 -26.37
N GLU A 222 -18.04 -8.28 -26.13
CA GLU A 222 -18.90 -7.51 -27.05
C GLU A 222 -18.15 -6.89 -28.24
N ARG A 223 -16.80 -6.86 -28.24
CA ARG A 223 -15.99 -6.32 -29.35
C ARG A 223 -15.49 -7.38 -30.34
N ASP A 224 -15.57 -8.65 -29.97
CA ASP A 224 -15.17 -9.80 -30.79
C ASP A 224 -16.37 -10.46 -31.52
N ARG A 225 -17.53 -9.79 -31.55
CA ARG A 225 -18.72 -10.12 -32.34
C ARG A 225 -19.06 -9.02 -33.33
#